data_AF-A0A968HG10-F1
#
_entry.id   AF-A0A968HG10-F1
#
_cell.length_a   1.000
_cell.length_b   1.000
_cell.length_c   1.000
_cell.angle_alpha   90.00
_cell.angle_beta   90.00
_cell.angle_gamma   90.00
#
_symmetry.space_group_name_H-M   'P 1'
#
loop_
_entity.id
_entity.type
_entity.pdbx_description
1 polymer ?
#
loop_
_entity_poly.entity_id
_entity_poly.type
_entity_poly.pdbx_seq_one_letter_code
_entity_poly.pdbx_strand_id
1 'polypeptide(L)'
;MQEFPFSNSLGRILGRVLGRWLLVTSLGTVSLVVIGYFMPRQWGNPPQKPCAATVYISGNDFHTNLTVPVQTEGIDWREELNLRQLGRDRQEDYRYLSFGWGDR
;
A
#
# COMPACT_ATOMS: atom_id res chain seq x y z
N MET A 1 -57.75 41.71 -2.65
CA MET A 1 -56.51 41.07 -2.13
C MET A 1 -56.22 39.89 -3.03
N GLN A 2 -55.03 39.87 -3.63
CA GLN A 2 -54.63 38.88 -4.64
C GLN A 2 -53.63 37.93 -3.97
N GLU A 3 -54.03 36.68 -3.75
CA GLU A 3 -53.21 35.63 -3.13
C GLU A 3 -52.13 35.18 -4.14
N PHE A 4 -50.85 35.34 -3.80
CA PHE A 4 -49.71 34.95 -4.64
C PHE A 4 -49.38 33.45 -4.48
N PRO A 5 -49.30 32.65 -5.56
CA PRO A 5 -49.11 31.20 -5.51
C PRO A 5 -47.63 30.75 -5.46
N PHE A 6 -46.75 31.50 -4.77
CA PHE A 6 -45.29 31.27 -4.81
C PHE A 6 -44.74 30.31 -3.73
N SER A 7 -45.56 29.87 -2.77
CA SER A 7 -45.08 29.12 -1.59
C SER A 7 -44.66 27.67 -1.88
N ASN A 8 -45.34 26.98 -2.80
CA ASN A 8 -45.17 25.52 -2.95
C ASN A 8 -44.00 25.09 -3.85
N SER A 9 -43.43 25.98 -4.66
CA SER A 9 -42.37 25.63 -5.62
C SER A 9 -40.98 25.66 -4.98
N LEU A 10 -40.69 26.67 -4.16
CA LEU A 10 -39.39 26.82 -3.48
C LEU A 10 -39.12 25.68 -2.49
N GLY A 11 -40.10 25.30 -1.67
CA GLY A 11 -39.97 24.21 -0.69
C GLY A 11 -39.69 22.86 -1.35
N ARG A 12 -40.30 22.60 -2.52
CA ARG A 12 -40.05 21.37 -3.30
C ARG A 12 -38.65 21.34 -3.91
N ILE A 13 -38.13 22.49 -4.34
CA ILE A 13 -36.76 22.61 -4.88
C ILE A 13 -35.75 22.44 -3.74
N LEU A 14 -35.93 23.15 -2.61
CA LEU A 14 -35.07 23.00 -1.44
C LEU A 14 -35.07 21.56 -0.91
N GLY A 15 -36.23 20.92 -0.80
CA GLY A 15 -36.33 19.52 -0.35
C GLY A 15 -35.59 18.55 -1.29
N ARG A 16 -35.66 18.76 -2.61
CA ARG A 16 -34.90 17.95 -3.59
C ARG A 16 -33.40 18.16 -3.47
N VAL A 17 -32.95 19.39 -3.25
CA VAL A 17 -31.52 19.72 -3.08
C VAL A 17 -30.98 19.10 -1.79
N LEU A 18 -31.68 19.28 -0.66
CA LEU A 18 -31.34 18.67 0.62
C LEU A 18 -31.33 17.13 0.54
N GLY A 19 -32.37 16.53 -0.06
CA GLY A 19 -32.42 15.08 -0.26
C GLY A 19 -31.25 14.56 -1.11
N ARG A 20 -30.85 15.31 -2.15
CA ARG A 20 -29.69 14.95 -2.98
C ARG A 20 -28.38 15.02 -2.19
N TRP A 21 -28.17 16.03 -1.36
CA TRP A 21 -26.98 16.13 -0.51
C TRP A 21 -26.90 15.00 0.52
N LEU A 22 -28.02 14.66 1.16
CA LEU A 22 -28.09 13.52 2.09
C LEU A 22 -27.78 12.20 1.37
N LEU A 23 -28.30 12.01 0.17
CA LEU A 23 -28.02 10.81 -0.62
C LEU A 23 -26.54 10.74 -1.02
N VAL A 24 -25.95 11.82 -1.55
CA VAL A 24 -24.54 11.85 -1.96
C VAL A 24 -23.61 11.61 -0.78
N THR A 25 -23.87 12.24 0.37
CA THR A 25 -23.05 12.03 1.57
C THR A 25 -23.16 10.60 2.08
N SER A 26 -24.36 10.02 2.12
CA SER A 26 -24.55 8.62 2.53
C SER A 26 -23.80 7.63 1.63
N LEU A 27 -23.89 7.81 0.31
CA LEU A 27 -23.16 6.99 -0.68
C LEU A 27 -21.64 7.15 -0.55
N GLY A 28 -21.17 8.38 -0.33
CA GLY A 28 -19.76 8.66 -0.10
C GLY A 28 -19.23 7.95 1.15
N THR A 29 -19.94 8.03 2.27
CA THR A 29 -19.57 7.35 3.51
C THR A 29 -19.54 5.83 3.34
N VAL A 30 -20.58 5.25 2.73
CA VAL A 30 -20.61 3.80 2.46
C VAL A 30 -19.43 3.38 1.59
N SER A 31 -19.10 4.16 0.55
CA SER A 31 -17.96 3.86 -0.33
C SER A 31 -16.64 3.86 0.43
N LEU A 32 -16.40 4.83 1.31
CA LEU A 32 -15.19 4.89 2.13
C LEU A 32 -15.08 3.71 3.10
N VAL A 33 -16.19 3.30 3.72
CA VAL A 33 -16.21 2.11 4.60
C VAL A 33 -15.91 0.84 3.82
N VAL A 34 -16.50 0.70 2.63
CA VAL A 34 -16.23 -0.44 1.74
C VAL A 34 -14.75 -0.49 1.35
N ILE A 35 -14.17 0.63 0.93
CA ILE A 35 -12.74 0.69 0.59
C ILE A 35 -11.88 0.31 1.80
N GLY A 36 -12.16 0.87 2.99
CA GLY A 36 -11.43 0.55 4.21
C GLY A 36 -11.57 -0.91 4.64
N TYR A 37 -12.72 -1.53 4.39
CA TYR A 37 -12.98 -2.94 4.67
C TYR A 37 -12.17 -3.87 3.74
N PHE A 38 -12.07 -3.52 2.46
CA PHE A 38 -11.30 -4.27 1.47
C PHE A 38 -9.80 -3.95 1.49
N MET A 39 -9.38 -2.92 2.21
CA MET A 39 -7.97 -2.58 2.34
C MET A 39 -7.25 -3.69 3.13
N PRO A 40 -6.24 -4.35 2.55
CA PRO A 40 -5.56 -5.46 3.21
C PRO A 40 -4.94 -4.97 4.53
N ARG A 41 -5.44 -5.53 5.63
CA ARG A 41 -5.05 -5.15 6.99
C ARG A 41 -4.45 -6.36 7.70
N GLN A 42 -3.26 -6.16 8.24
CA GLN A 42 -2.49 -7.18 8.96
C GLN A 42 -2.99 -7.38 10.39
N TRP A 43 -4.24 -7.84 10.55
CA TRP A 43 -4.77 -8.23 11.86
C TRP A 43 -4.11 -9.53 12.35
N GLY A 44 -3.40 -9.46 13.46
CA GLY A 44 -3.00 -10.66 14.21
C GLY A 44 -1.77 -11.41 13.71
N ASN A 45 -0.94 -10.81 12.86
CA ASN A 45 0.42 -11.30 12.64
C ASN A 45 1.35 -10.55 13.60
N PRO A 46 1.57 -11.05 14.84
CA PRO A 46 2.68 -10.53 15.63
C PRO A 46 3.96 -10.67 14.78
N PRO A 47 4.91 -9.73 14.89
CA PRO A 47 6.19 -9.90 14.22
C PRO A 47 6.70 -11.29 14.57
N GLN A 48 6.89 -12.12 13.53
CA GLN A 48 7.53 -13.42 13.66
C GLN A 48 8.79 -13.20 14.51
N LYS A 49 9.06 -14.11 15.46
CA LYS A 49 10.25 -14.08 16.34
C LYS A 49 11.44 -13.46 15.61
N PRO A 50 12.27 -12.61 16.26
CA PRO A 50 13.33 -11.89 15.58
C PRO A 50 14.09 -12.85 14.65
N CYS A 51 13.83 -12.72 13.34
CA CYS A 51 14.52 -13.53 12.36
C CYS A 51 16.00 -13.16 12.49
N ALA A 52 16.88 -14.16 12.50
CA ALA A 52 18.31 -13.97 12.70
C ALA A 52 18.99 -13.11 11.60
N ALA A 53 18.24 -12.72 10.55
CA ALA A 53 18.73 -11.95 9.43
C ALA A 53 17.99 -10.61 9.33
N THR A 54 18.75 -9.51 9.37
CA THR A 54 18.25 -8.17 9.08
C THR A 54 18.13 -7.99 7.57
N VAL A 55 16.92 -7.69 7.10
CA VAL A 55 16.66 -7.33 5.70
C VAL A 55 16.47 -5.82 5.61
N TYR A 56 17.21 -5.17 4.71
CA TYR A 56 17.07 -3.75 4.43
C TYR A 56 16.26 -3.55 3.17
N ILE A 57 15.29 -2.64 3.22
CA ILE A 57 14.49 -2.24 2.06
C ILE A 57 14.94 -0.83 1.67
N SER A 58 15.36 -0.67 0.42
CA SER A 58 15.68 0.65 -0.15
C SER A 58 15.03 0.77 -1.51
N GLY A 59 14.62 1.97 -1.93
CA GLY A 59 13.91 2.11 -3.21
C GLY A 59 13.33 3.49 -3.42
N ASN A 60 12.80 3.71 -4.62
CA ASN A 60 11.94 4.84 -4.97
C ASN A 60 10.52 4.33 -5.29
N ASP A 61 9.64 5.20 -5.76
CA ASP A 61 8.23 4.86 -6.02
C ASP A 61 8.03 3.73 -7.05
N PHE A 62 9.04 3.41 -7.86
CA PHE A 62 8.93 2.45 -8.98
C PHE A 62 9.90 1.26 -8.89
N HIS A 63 10.93 1.35 -8.05
CA HIS A 63 11.97 0.35 -7.92
C HIS A 63 12.32 0.11 -6.46
N THR A 64 12.14 -1.13 -6.00
CA THR A 64 12.46 -1.55 -4.64
C THR A 64 13.60 -2.57 -4.65
N ASN A 65 14.59 -2.34 -3.82
CA ASN A 65 15.72 -3.22 -3.58
C ASN A 65 15.61 -3.85 -2.20
N LEU A 66 15.72 -5.17 -2.17
CA LEU A 66 15.82 -5.96 -0.95
C LEU A 66 17.29 -6.33 -0.74
N THR A 67 17.91 -5.74 0.28
CA THR A 67 19.30 -6.00 0.65
C THR A 67 19.37 -6.97 1.83
N VAL A 68 20.04 -8.10 1.64
CA VAL A 68 20.16 -9.19 2.62
C VAL A 68 21.62 -9.55 2.87
N PRO A 69 21.99 -10.07 4.06
CA PRO A 69 23.33 -10.61 4.28
C PRO A 69 23.61 -11.78 3.34
N VAL A 70 24.86 -11.90 2.85
CA VAL A 70 25.28 -13.04 2.02
C VAL A 70 25.14 -14.36 2.76
N GLN A 71 25.40 -14.36 4.07
CA GLN A 71 25.30 -15.54 4.92
C GLN A 71 24.57 -15.19 6.21
N THR A 72 23.68 -16.10 6.62
CA THR A 72 22.93 -16.06 7.87
C THR A 72 22.90 -17.47 8.47
N GLU A 73 22.37 -17.66 9.67
CA GLU A 73 22.27 -19.00 10.28
C GLU A 73 21.42 -19.99 9.46
N GLY A 74 20.46 -19.49 8.67
CA GLY A 74 19.52 -20.32 7.91
C GLY A 74 19.78 -20.41 6.41
N ILE A 75 20.63 -19.55 5.85
CA ILE A 75 20.93 -19.53 4.41
C ILE A 75 22.33 -18.97 4.13
N ASP A 76 23.04 -19.62 3.20
CA ASP A 76 24.26 -19.13 2.59
C ASP A 76 24.04 -18.96 1.08
N TRP A 77 23.93 -17.71 0.63
CA TRP A 77 23.65 -17.42 -0.78
C TRP A 77 24.79 -17.80 -1.73
N ARG A 78 25.99 -18.07 -1.22
CA ARG A 78 27.12 -18.53 -2.04
C ARG A 78 26.94 -19.95 -2.55
N GLU A 79 26.09 -20.75 -1.90
CA GLU A 79 25.75 -22.10 -2.35
C GLU A 79 24.80 -22.07 -3.54
N GLU A 80 23.96 -21.03 -3.62
CA GLU A 80 22.92 -20.87 -4.65
C GLU A 80 23.36 -19.96 -5.80
N LEU A 81 24.25 -19.00 -5.53
CA LEU A 81 24.66 -17.95 -6.46
C LEU A 81 26.17 -17.90 -6.63
N ASN A 82 26.63 -17.92 -7.88
CA ASN A 82 28.04 -17.69 -8.20
C ASN A 82 28.36 -16.18 -8.13
N LEU A 83 28.79 -15.70 -6.96
CA LEU A 83 29.09 -14.29 -6.73
C LEU A 83 30.26 -13.77 -7.58
N ARG A 84 31.19 -14.65 -8.00
CA ARG A 84 32.26 -14.32 -8.96
C ARG A 84 31.75 -13.87 -10.32
N GLN A 85 30.62 -14.43 -10.76
CA GLN A 85 30.02 -14.13 -12.07
C GLN A 85 29.06 -12.94 -11.99
N LEU A 86 28.34 -12.79 -10.88
CA LEU A 86 27.32 -11.75 -10.70
C LEU A 86 27.89 -10.45 -10.14
N GLY A 87 28.96 -10.53 -9.35
CA GLY A 87 29.61 -9.41 -8.70
C GLY A 87 30.42 -8.54 -9.67
N ARG A 88 30.48 -7.24 -9.38
CA ARG A 88 31.31 -6.30 -10.15
C ARG A 88 32.81 -6.50 -9.90
N ASP A 89 33.14 -6.96 -8.69
CA ASP A 89 34.45 -7.41 -8.25
C ASP A 89 34.49 -8.94 -8.18
N ARG A 90 35.65 -9.52 -8.52
CA ARG A 90 35.92 -10.96 -8.52
C ARG A 90 36.34 -11.50 -7.15
N GLN A 91 36.57 -10.65 -6.14
CA GLN A 91 37.09 -11.08 -4.84
C GLN A 91 36.06 -11.74 -3.90
N GLU A 92 34.78 -11.88 -4.28
CA GLU A 92 33.70 -12.58 -3.54
C GLU A 92 33.46 -12.15 -2.07
N ASP A 93 34.18 -11.14 -1.56
CA ASP A 93 34.04 -10.63 -0.19
C ASP A 93 32.84 -9.67 -0.04
N TYR A 94 31.70 -10.07 -0.60
CA TYR A 94 30.45 -9.35 -0.44
C TYR A 94 29.84 -9.70 0.91
N ARG A 95 29.45 -8.68 1.67
CA ARG A 95 28.70 -8.86 2.93
C ARG A 95 27.20 -8.90 2.72
N TYR A 96 26.73 -8.24 1.66
CA TYR A 96 25.31 -8.08 1.35
C TYR A 96 25.03 -8.28 -0.13
N LEU A 97 23.84 -8.79 -0.44
CA LEU A 97 23.28 -8.92 -1.79
C LEU A 97 22.04 -8.06 -1.89
N SER A 98 21.83 -7.42 -3.04
CA SER A 98 20.64 -6.64 -3.34
C SER A 98 19.85 -7.28 -4.47
N PHE A 99 18.57 -7.55 -4.22
CA PHE A 99 17.62 -8.03 -5.21
C PHE A 99 16.66 -6.89 -5.60
N GLY A 100 16.71 -6.46 -6.85
CA GLY A 100 15.80 -5.46 -7.39
C GLY A 100 14.45 -6.06 -7.77
N TRP A 101 13.38 -5.36 -7.43
CA TRP A 101 11.99 -5.70 -7.73
C TRP A 101 11.23 -4.45 -8.20
N GLY A 102 10.42 -4.62 -9.24
CA GLY A 102 9.72 -3.52 -9.92
C GLY A 102 10.05 -3.49 -11.41
N ASP A 103 9.51 -2.47 -12.09
CA ASP A 103 9.75 -2.25 -13.51
C ASP A 103 11.22 -1.83 -13.74
N ARG A 104 11.75 -2.15 -14.93
CA ARG A 104 13.17 -1.95 -15.28
C ARG A 104 13.33 -0.87 -16.34
#